data_AF-A0A372Q5P3-F1
#
_entry.id   AF-A0A372Q5P3-F1
#
_cell.length_a   1.000
_cell.length_b   1.000
_cell.length_c   1.000
_cell.angle_alpha   90.00
_cell.angle_beta   90.00
_cell.angle_gamma   90.00
#
_symmetry.space_group_name_H-M   'P 1'
#
loop_
_entity.id
_entity.type
_entity.pdbx_description
1 polymer ?
#
loop_
_entity_poly.entity_id
_entity_poly.type
_entity_poly.pdbx_seq_one_letter_code
_entity_poly.pdbx_strand_id
1 'polypeptide(L)' 'LLHIATSIRNTGPAWATWQYPMERLCGMLLPLVRSKQHPYTNLQNQITIWTQFSHLQYK' A
#
# COMPACT_ATOMS: atom_id res chain seq x y z
N LEU A 1 4.98 -4.34 1.14
CA LEU A 1 5.48 -2.96 0.89
C LEU A 1 6.99 -2.90 0.59
N LEU A 2 7.83 -3.77 1.18
CA LEU A 2 9.31 -3.71 1.00
C LEU A 2 9.80 -3.89 -0.46
N HIS A 3 9.07 -4.63 -1.29
CA HIS A 3 9.48 -4.93 -2.67
C HIS A 3 9.06 -3.89 -3.73
N ILE A 4 8.32 -2.84 -3.33
CA ILE A 4 7.82 -1.85 -4.29
C ILE A 4 8.99 -1.04 -4.87
N ALA A 5 9.95 -0.62 -4.04
CA ALA A 5 11.10 0.15 -4.50
C ALA A 5 11.98 -0.65 -5.49
N THR A 6 12.17 -1.94 -5.25
CA THR A 6 12.91 -2.83 -6.15
C THR A 6 12.15 -3.08 -7.45
N SER A 7 10.82 -3.21 -7.39
CA SER A 7 10.00 -3.37 -8.58
C SER A 7 10.01 -2.08 -9.42
N ILE A 8 9.99 -0.90 -8.80
CA ILE A 8 10.04 0.39 -9.52
C ILE A 8 11.30 0.51 -10.37
N ARG A 9 12.44 0.11 -9.81
CA ARG A 9 13.73 0.14 -10.51
C ARG A 9 13.79 -0.83 -11.70
N ASN A 10 13.07 -1.96 -11.61
CA ASN A 10 13.11 -3.02 -12.61
C ASN A 10 12.08 -2.84 -13.75
N THR A 11 11.03 -2.03 -13.56
CA THR A 11 9.89 -1.93 -14.50
C THR A 11 9.94 -0.70 -15.42
N GLY A 12 11.11 -0.27 -15.89
CA GLY A 12 11.22 0.83 -16.86
C GLY A 12 10.85 2.21 -16.27
N PRO A 13 10.47 3.21 -17.11
CA PRO A 13 10.25 4.58 -16.65
C PRO A 13 9.15 4.65 -15.60
N ALA A 14 9.54 5.02 -14.37
CA ALA A 14 8.64 5.00 -13.21
C ALA A 14 7.32 5.74 -13.47
N TRP A 15 7.38 6.88 -14.17
CA TRP A 15 6.21 7.69 -14.47
C TRP A 15 5.20 7.01 -15.41
N ALA A 16 5.64 6.15 -16.34
CA ALA A 16 4.74 5.50 -17.30
C ALA A 16 4.16 4.20 -16.74
N THR A 17 4.96 3.43 -16.00
CA THR A 17 4.56 2.11 -15.50
C THR A 17 3.95 2.16 -14.10
N TRP A 18 4.29 3.15 -13.28
CA TRP A 18 3.84 3.24 -11.89
C TRP A 18 2.71 4.21 -11.63
N GLN A 19 2.35 5.07 -12.58
CA GLN A 19 1.25 6.01 -12.39
C GLN A 19 -0.07 5.28 -12.07
N TYR A 20 -0.47 4.32 -12.90
CA TYR A 20 -1.70 3.56 -12.68
C TYR A 20 -1.72 2.73 -11.38
N PRO A 21 -0.70 1.91 -11.05
CA PRO A 21 -0.70 1.16 -9.80
C PRO A 21 -0.57 2.05 -8.56
N MET A 22 0.10 3.20 -8.64
CA MET A 22 0.12 4.17 -7.53
C MET A 22 -1.24 4.80 -7.30
N GLU A 23 -1.94 5.22 -8.34
CA GLU A 23 -3.32 5.75 -8.24
C GLU A 23 -4.25 4.73 -7.59
N ARG A 24 -4.18 3.47 -8.02
CA ARG A 24 -4.98 2.37 -7.46
C ARG A 24 -4.61 2.10 -6.00
N LEU A 25 -3.32 2.12 -5.66
CA LEU A 25 -2.85 1.93 -4.29
C LEU A 25 -3.33 3.07 -3.38
N CYS A 26 -3.15 4.32 -3.80
CA CYS A 26 -3.64 5.49 -3.08
C CYS A 26 -5.15 5.44 -2.90
N GLY A 27 -5.91 5.09 -3.94
CA GLY A 27 -7.36 4.92 -3.86
C GLY A 27 -7.81 3.85 -2.85
N MET A 28 -7.03 2.79 -2.65
CA MET A 28 -7.28 1.79 -1.60
C MET A 28 -6.85 2.27 -0.20
N LEU A 29 -5.80 3.07 -0.09
CA LEU A 29 -5.29 3.60 1.18
C LEU A 29 -6.13 4.76 1.73
N LEU A 30 -6.63 5.63 0.86
CA LEU A 30 -7.48 6.79 1.22
C LEU A 30 -8.66 6.43 2.14
N PRO A 31 -9.49 5.41 1.86
CA PRO A 31 -10.60 5.03 2.75
C PRO A 31 -10.12 4.37 4.06
N LEU A 32 -8.87 3.88 4.11
CA LEU A 32 -8.26 3.30 5.31
C LEU A 32 -7.81 4.38 6.31
N VAL A 33 -7.51 5.60 5.84
CA VAL A 33 -7.16 6.75 6.69
C VAL A 33 -8.43 7.36 7.30
N ARG A 34 -9.08 6.61 8.19
CA ARG A 34 -10.30 7.09 8.89
C ARG A 34 -10.00 8.03 10.05
N SER A 35 -8.79 8.00 10.61
CA SER A 35 -8.43 8.82 11.77
C SER A 35 -7.72 10.12 11.35
N LYS A 36 -8.32 11.27 11.67
CA LYS A 36 -7.76 12.61 11.41
C LYS A 36 -6.62 12.99 12.36
N GLN A 37 -6.56 12.41 13.57
CA GLN A 37 -5.63 12.82 14.61
C GLN A 37 -4.25 12.17 14.45
N HIS A 38 -4.21 10.90 14.07
CA HIS A 38 -2.97 10.14 13.86
C HIS A 38 -3.06 9.31 12.56
N PRO A 39 -3.11 9.96 11.39
CA PRO A 39 -3.37 9.28 10.12
C PRO A 39 -2.33 8.21 9.79
N TYR A 40 -1.05 8.49 10.03
CA TYR A 40 0.05 7.56 9.74
C TYR A 40 0.07 6.34 10.66
N THR A 41 -0.10 6.55 11.97
CA THR A 41 -0.13 5.46 12.96
C THR A 41 -1.35 4.55 12.74
N ASN A 42 -2.50 5.15 12.41
CA ASN A 42 -3.72 4.39 12.11
C ASN A 42 -3.58 3.59 10.82
N LEU A 43 -3.02 4.19 9.77
CA LEU A 43 -2.74 3.53 8.50
C LEU A 43 -1.78 2.35 8.67
N GLN A 44 -0.71 2.52 9.45
CA GLN A 44 0.25 1.44 9.73
C GLN A 44 -0.42 0.25 10.45
N ASN A 45 -1.28 0.53 11.44
CA ASN A 45 -2.02 -0.52 12.14
C ASN A 45 -3.02 -1.23 11.22
N GLN A 46 -3.75 -0.48 10.38
CA GLN A 46 -4.66 -1.04 9.38
C GLN A 46 -3.92 -1.97 8.39
N ILE A 47 -2.77 -1.53 7.87
CA ILE A 47 -1.95 -2.33 6.94
C ILE A 47 -1.43 -3.60 7.61
N THR A 48 -1.02 -3.50 8.88
CA THR A 48 -0.55 -4.66 9.66
C THR A 48 -1.66 -5.70 9.82
N ILE A 49 -2.87 -5.27 10.21
CA ILE A 49 -4.03 -6.16 10.36
C ILE A 49 -4.38 -6.81 9.02
N TRP A 50 -4.42 -6.03 7.94
CA TRP A 50 -4.69 -6.54 6.59
C TRP A 50 -3.67 -7.59 6.15
N THR A 51 -2.38 -7.35 6.42
CA THR A 51 -1.29 -8.27 6.07
C THR A 51 -1.40 -9.56 6.88
N GLN A 52 -1.68 -9.46 8.19
CA GLN A 52 -1.91 -10.64 9.03
C GLN A 52 -3.12 -11.45 8.55
N PHE A 53 -4.23 -10.79 8.21
CA PHE A 53 -5.41 -11.44 7.68
C PHE A 53 -5.13 -12.15 6.34
N SER A 54 -4.40 -11.51 5.42
CA SER A 54 -4.03 -12.16 4.15
C SER A 54 -3.14 -13.38 4.38
N HIS A 55 -2.20 -13.31 5.33
CA HIS A 55 -1.36 -14.45 5.69
C HIS A 55 -2.15 -15.61 6.30
N LEU A 56 -3.23 -15.33 7.04
CA LEU A 56 -4.13 -16.36 7.58
C LEU A 56 -5.01 -17.00 6.50
N GLN A 57 -5.44 -16.24 5.50
CA GLN A 57 -6.25 -16.74 4.38
C GLN A 57 -5.46 -17.67 3.43
N TYR A 58 -4.13 -17.55 3.42
CA TYR A 58 -3.23 -18.35 2.57
C TYR A 58 -2.73 -19.63 3.24
N LYS A 59 -3.21 -19.97 4.44
CA LYS A 59 -2.81 -21.15 5.22
C LYS A 59 -3.98 -22.10 5.39
#